data_AF-H2Y3R8-F1
#
_entry.id   AF-H2Y3R8-F1
#
_cell.length_a   1.000
_cell.length_b   1.000
_cell.length_c   1.000
_cell.angle_alpha   90.00
_cell.angle_beta   90.00
_cell.angle_gamma   90.00
#
_symmetry.space_group_name_H-M   'P 1'
#
loop_
_entity.id
_entity.type
_entity.pdbx_description
1 polymer ?
#
loop_
_entity_poly.entity_id
_entity_poly.type
_entity_poly.pdbx_seq_one_letter_code
_entity_poly.pdbx_strand_id
1 'polypeptide(L)'
;VTCRLARSRHGSSPTNLSLFDGEGKASRVLELGPRGGSFLEPVAIEVPHFANVRDNNRQLVVLRSSDGETWKEHKWPCSDEQFLKQHPTQDLESAEKLAKRRVFRVITSDFPRYFALVTRPTESSRGVGEDGGEIYSEVLQQAKAKFPQGSLTKKIVVSLQILPITAETCRRAVGLKAKASSILTIEPRRRKFHKPITLTIPLPDGSDMKDYLSSTEDSTLRLLCSISG
;
A
#
# COMPACT_ATOMS: atom_id res chain seq x y z
N VAL A 1 -2.23 12.82 29.12
CA VAL A 1 -1.97 12.11 27.86
C VAL A 1 -0.53 11.60 27.86
N THR A 2 -0.30 10.35 27.48
CA THR A 2 1.05 9.76 27.36
C THR A 2 1.21 9.10 25.99
N CYS A 3 2.36 9.30 25.35
CA CYS A 3 2.78 8.59 24.16
C CYS A 3 4.18 8.02 24.40
N ARG A 4 4.33 6.69 24.29
CA ARG A 4 5.60 5.99 24.52
C ARG A 4 5.90 5.08 23.34
N LEU A 5 7.18 4.86 23.07
CA LEU A 5 7.59 3.81 22.13
C LEU A 5 7.39 2.45 22.81
N ALA A 6 6.65 1.55 22.16
CA ALA A 6 6.44 0.21 22.67
C ALA A 6 7.79 -0.51 22.80
N ARG A 7 8.10 -1.00 24.01
CA ARG A 7 9.36 -1.68 24.32
C ARG A 7 9.17 -3.19 24.26
N SER A 8 10.10 -3.89 23.61
CA SER A 8 10.23 -5.34 23.76
C SER A 8 10.47 -5.68 25.23
N ARG A 9 9.77 -6.70 25.74
CA ARG A 9 10.07 -7.30 27.04
C ARG A 9 10.72 -8.66 26.80
N HIS A 10 11.89 -8.89 27.38
CA HIS A 10 12.58 -10.18 27.35
C HIS A 10 12.78 -10.79 25.94
N GLY A 11 13.12 -9.95 24.95
CA GLY A 11 13.47 -10.41 23.60
C GLY A 11 12.28 -10.76 22.70
N SER A 12 11.04 -10.73 23.18
CA SER A 12 9.85 -10.92 22.34
C SER A 12 9.40 -9.60 21.70
N SER A 13 8.81 -9.68 20.51
CA SER A 13 8.21 -8.52 19.85
C SER A 13 7.18 -7.87 20.79
N PRO A 14 7.18 -6.54 20.97
CA PRO A 14 6.21 -5.86 21.84
C PRO A 14 4.75 -6.06 21.41
N THR A 15 4.54 -6.49 20.16
CA THR A 15 3.22 -6.69 19.56
C THR A 15 3.21 -7.86 18.58
N ASN A 16 2.05 -8.50 18.40
CA ASN A 16 1.82 -9.53 17.38
C ASN A 16 1.44 -8.90 16.02
N LEU A 17 2.13 -7.82 15.63
CA LEU A 17 1.86 -7.16 14.36
C LEU A 17 2.40 -8.01 13.21
N SER A 18 1.51 -8.77 12.56
CA SER A 18 1.81 -9.49 11.32
C SER A 18 1.77 -8.53 10.13
N LEU A 19 2.81 -8.58 9.29
CA LEU A 19 2.93 -7.79 8.07
C LEU A 19 2.98 -8.74 6.87
N PHE A 20 2.34 -8.35 5.77
CA PHE A 20 2.38 -9.10 4.52
C PHE A 20 3.67 -8.84 3.73
N ASP A 21 3.89 -9.63 2.68
CA ASP A 21 5.04 -9.42 1.81
C ASP A 21 5.01 -8.00 1.19
N GLY A 22 6.18 -7.37 1.13
CA GLY A 22 6.31 -5.96 0.72
C GLY A 22 5.86 -4.93 1.77
N GLU A 23 5.23 -5.31 2.88
CA GLU A 23 4.91 -4.40 3.98
C GLU A 23 6.10 -4.23 4.94
N GLY A 24 6.16 -3.09 5.63
CA GLY A 24 7.22 -2.80 6.60
C GLY A 24 6.79 -1.79 7.64
N LYS A 25 7.41 -1.82 8.83
CA LYS A 25 7.20 -0.78 9.83
C LYS A 25 7.84 0.52 9.36
N ALA A 26 7.05 1.57 9.26
CA ALA A 26 7.54 2.91 8.91
C ALA A 26 8.06 3.66 10.14
N SER A 27 7.54 3.35 11.33
CA SER A 27 8.03 3.87 12.61
C SER A 27 7.97 2.79 13.70
N ARG A 28 8.50 3.10 14.89
CA ARG A 28 8.28 2.25 16.07
C ARG A 28 6.82 2.33 16.49
N VAL A 29 6.28 1.21 16.97
CA VAL A 29 4.92 1.14 17.49
C VAL A 29 4.77 2.12 18.67
N LEU A 30 3.69 2.90 18.64
CA LEU A 30 3.35 3.87 19.67
C LEU A 30 2.37 3.23 20.65
N GLU A 31 2.64 3.37 21.94
CA GLU A 31 1.74 3.04 23.04
C GLU A 31 1.14 4.32 23.60
N LEU A 32 -0.19 4.40 23.63
CA LEU A 32 -0.93 5.60 24.02
C LEU A 32 -1.66 5.43 25.35
N GLY A 33 -1.86 6.54 26.06
CA GLY A 33 -2.59 6.56 27.33
C GLY A 33 -3.28 7.90 27.60
N PRO A 34 -4.46 7.91 28.28
CA PRO A 34 -5.15 6.75 28.86
C PRO A 34 -5.82 5.86 27.79
N ARG A 35 -5.77 4.54 27.99
CA ARG A 35 -6.29 3.55 27.03
C ARG A 35 -7.81 3.58 27.02
N GLY A 36 -8.42 3.59 25.84
CA GLY A 36 -9.88 3.58 25.68
C GLY A 36 -10.57 4.89 26.08
N GLY A 37 -9.79 5.95 26.35
CA GLY A 37 -10.34 7.29 26.50
C GLY A 37 -10.76 7.84 25.14
N SER A 38 -11.91 8.50 25.10
CA SER A 38 -12.37 9.30 23.97
C SER A 38 -12.06 10.78 24.19
N PHE A 39 -11.94 11.52 23.10
CA PHE A 39 -11.82 12.97 23.10
C PHE A 39 -13.12 13.61 22.62
N LEU A 40 -13.42 14.80 23.16
CA LEU A 40 -14.56 15.60 22.69
C LEU A 40 -14.30 16.14 21.28
N GLU A 41 -13.06 16.50 20.99
CA GLU A 41 -12.57 16.94 19.69
C GLU A 41 -11.46 16.01 19.21
N PRO A 42 -11.29 15.79 17.90
CA PRO A 42 -10.22 14.96 17.38
C PRO A 42 -8.83 15.50 17.75
N VAL A 43 -7.89 14.60 17.97
CA VAL A 43 -6.50 14.91 18.27
C VAL A 43 -5.58 14.47 17.13
N ALA A 44 -4.55 15.27 16.86
CA ALA A 44 -3.51 14.98 15.88
C ALA A 44 -2.23 14.49 16.59
N ILE A 45 -1.62 13.43 16.06
CA ILE A 45 -0.36 12.86 16.53
C ILE A 45 0.61 12.85 15.34
N GLU A 46 1.67 13.65 15.42
CA GLU A 46 2.69 13.71 14.38
C GLU A 46 3.82 12.72 14.67
N VAL A 47 4.02 11.78 13.72
CA VAL A 47 4.88 10.62 13.89
C VAL A 47 6.01 10.66 12.86
N PRO A 48 7.27 10.85 13.27
CA PRO A 48 8.41 10.69 12.38
C PRO A 48 8.50 9.25 11.87
N HIS A 49 8.84 9.10 10.59
CA HIS A 49 8.95 7.80 9.93
C HIS A 49 10.23 7.67 9.09
N PHE A 50 10.60 6.43 8.80
CA PHE A 50 11.80 6.07 8.05
C PHE A 50 11.49 5.36 6.74
N ALA A 51 10.20 5.16 6.43
CA ALA A 51 9.78 4.58 5.15
C ALA A 51 10.16 5.45 3.96
N ASN A 52 10.59 4.79 2.87
CA ASN A 52 10.76 5.43 1.57
C ASN A 52 9.43 5.38 0.80
N VAL A 53 8.66 6.47 0.89
CA VAL A 53 7.39 6.66 0.17
C VAL A 53 7.51 7.61 -1.01
N ARG A 54 8.73 7.75 -1.54
CA ARG A 54 8.97 8.56 -2.74
C ARG A 54 8.24 7.96 -3.94
N ASP A 55 7.89 8.83 -4.87
CA ASP A 55 7.32 8.50 -6.19
C ASP A 55 5.97 7.78 -6.13
N ASN A 56 5.25 7.87 -5.00
CA ASN A 56 3.94 7.26 -4.78
C ASN A 56 3.89 5.72 -4.95
N ASN A 57 5.05 5.04 -4.99
CA ASN A 57 5.14 3.58 -5.14
C ASN A 57 4.70 2.83 -3.87
N ARG A 58 4.82 3.52 -2.74
CA ARG A 58 4.47 3.03 -1.42
C ARG A 58 3.64 4.09 -0.71
N GLN A 59 2.68 3.63 0.06
CA GLN A 59 1.84 4.46 0.91
C GLN A 59 2.11 4.17 2.39
N LEU A 60 1.75 5.13 3.24
CA LEU A 60 1.72 4.97 4.69
C LEU A 60 0.30 4.66 5.13
N VAL A 61 0.15 3.64 5.97
CA VAL A 61 -1.12 3.28 6.60
C VAL A 61 -0.91 3.18 8.11
N VAL A 62 -1.94 3.56 8.84
CA VAL A 62 -1.95 3.46 10.31
C VAL A 62 -2.74 2.22 10.67
N LEU A 63 -2.12 1.32 11.44
CA LEU A 63 -2.82 0.21 12.07
C LEU A 63 -3.01 0.53 13.55
N ARG A 64 -4.14 0.12 14.11
CA ARG A 64 -4.48 0.29 15.51
C ARG A 64 -4.83 -1.03 16.17
N SER A 65 -4.49 -1.16 17.46
CA SER A 65 -4.80 -2.33 18.27
C SER A 65 -5.25 -1.91 19.67
N SER A 66 -6.37 -2.46 20.13
CA SER A 66 -6.92 -2.18 21.47
C SER A 66 -6.38 -3.16 22.53
N ASP A 67 -6.05 -4.39 22.12
CA ASP A 67 -5.62 -5.49 22.98
C ASP A 67 -4.10 -5.75 22.89
N GLY A 68 -3.45 -5.40 21.78
CA GLY A 68 -2.05 -5.71 21.45
C GLY A 68 -1.88 -6.95 20.56
N GLU A 69 -2.98 -7.64 20.25
CA GLU A 69 -3.01 -8.90 19.52
C GLU A 69 -3.68 -8.74 18.16
N THR A 70 -4.85 -8.07 18.13
CA THR A 70 -5.61 -7.83 16.90
C THR A 70 -5.29 -6.45 16.34
N TRP A 71 -5.02 -6.40 15.03
CA TRP A 71 -4.68 -5.19 14.31
C TRP A 71 -5.69 -4.91 13.21
N LYS A 72 -6.16 -3.67 13.14
CA LYS A 72 -7.04 -3.19 12.08
C LYS A 72 -6.55 -1.86 11.54
N GLU A 73 -6.87 -1.59 10.29
CA GLU A 73 -6.58 -0.30 9.67
C GLU A 73 -7.33 0.81 10.40
N HIS A 74 -6.61 1.86 10.77
CA HIS A 74 -7.17 3.08 11.33
C HIS A 74 -7.50 4.03 10.19
N LYS A 75 -8.80 4.28 10.02
CA LYS A 75 -9.32 5.21 9.03
C LYS A 75 -9.82 6.46 9.71
N TRP A 76 -9.56 7.61 9.09
CA TRP A 76 -10.13 8.89 9.47
C TRP A 76 -11.15 9.34 8.41
N PRO A 77 -12.33 9.90 8.77
CA PRO A 77 -13.40 10.16 7.80
C PRO A 77 -13.09 11.24 6.76
N CYS A 78 -12.16 12.16 7.04
CA CYS A 78 -11.81 13.27 6.17
C CYS A 78 -10.32 13.28 5.82
N SER A 79 -9.95 14.01 4.78
CA SER A 79 -8.53 14.20 4.42
C SER A 79 -7.81 15.13 5.41
N ASP A 80 -6.47 15.08 5.42
CA ASP A 80 -5.65 16.00 6.23
C ASP A 80 -5.99 17.47 5.92
N GLU A 81 -6.14 17.83 4.63
CA GLU A 81 -6.54 19.18 4.23
C GLU A 81 -7.92 19.60 4.76
N GLN A 82 -8.90 18.69 4.74
CA GLN A 82 -10.23 18.95 5.28
C GLN A 82 -10.18 19.11 6.80
N PHE A 83 -9.37 18.30 7.47
CA PHE A 83 -9.14 18.41 8.92
C PHE A 83 -8.52 19.75 9.29
N LEU A 84 -7.50 20.21 8.56
CA LEU A 84 -6.87 21.51 8.78
C LEU A 84 -7.85 22.67 8.58
N LYS A 85 -8.72 22.60 7.57
CA LYS A 85 -9.77 23.61 7.34
C LYS A 85 -10.81 23.65 8.47
N GLN A 86 -11.08 22.51 9.10
CA GLN A 86 -11.99 22.42 10.25
C GLN A 86 -11.35 22.93 11.55
N HIS A 87 -10.02 22.92 11.65
CA HIS A 87 -9.27 23.30 12.84
C HIS A 87 -8.23 24.42 12.54
N PRO A 88 -8.65 25.57 11.98
CA PRO A 88 -7.72 26.60 11.49
C PRO A 88 -6.95 27.31 12.61
N THR A 89 -7.40 27.18 13.86
CA THR A 89 -6.73 27.73 15.05
C THR A 89 -5.59 26.86 15.56
N GLN A 90 -5.50 25.60 15.11
CA GLN A 90 -4.37 24.73 15.42
C GLN A 90 -3.24 25.05 14.45
N ASP A 91 -2.07 25.45 14.98
CA ASP A 91 -0.86 25.75 14.18
C ASP A 91 -0.24 24.46 13.62
N LEU A 92 -0.95 23.84 12.68
CA LEU A 92 -0.62 22.57 12.05
C LEU A 92 -0.09 22.80 10.64
N GLU A 93 1.06 22.19 10.33
CA GLU A 93 1.64 22.27 8.99
C GLU A 93 0.81 21.45 7.97
N SER A 94 0.94 21.77 6.68
CA SER A 94 0.31 20.97 5.62
C SER A 94 0.97 19.59 5.47
N ALA A 95 0.23 18.62 4.94
CA ALA A 95 0.73 17.27 4.65
C ALA A 95 2.01 17.30 3.80
N GLU A 96 2.15 18.21 2.84
CA GLU A 96 3.34 18.32 1.99
C GLU A 96 4.58 18.75 2.77
N LYS A 97 4.43 19.66 3.74
CA LYS A 97 5.54 20.10 4.60
C LYS A 97 5.98 18.97 5.54
N LEU A 98 5.01 18.28 6.13
CA LEU A 98 5.29 17.11 6.97
C LEU A 98 5.98 15.99 6.19
N ALA A 99 5.53 15.70 4.97
CA ALA A 99 6.12 14.70 4.09
C ALA A 99 7.59 15.00 3.77
N LYS A 100 7.95 16.28 3.53
CA LYS A 100 9.35 16.70 3.31
C LYS A 100 10.26 16.36 4.50
N ARG A 101 9.72 16.40 5.71
CA ARG A 101 10.42 16.07 6.97
C ARG A 101 10.24 14.61 7.39
N ARG A 102 9.56 13.79 6.58
CA ARG A 102 9.17 12.39 6.87
C ARG A 102 8.38 12.28 8.17
N VAL A 103 7.38 13.13 8.33
CA VAL A 103 6.43 13.12 9.43
C VAL A 103 5.07 12.76 8.88
N PHE A 104 4.35 11.87 9.55
CA PHE A 104 2.99 11.49 9.22
C PHE A 104 2.06 11.88 10.35
N ARG A 105 0.95 12.55 10.03
CA ARG A 105 -0.07 12.93 11.01
C ARG A 105 -1.13 11.85 11.12
N VAL A 106 -1.32 11.34 12.33
CA VAL A 106 -2.44 10.45 12.69
C VAL A 106 -3.51 11.29 13.36
N ILE A 107 -4.72 11.31 12.81
CA ILE A 107 -5.87 12.01 13.39
C ILE A 107 -6.81 10.98 14.02
N THR A 108 -7.20 11.17 15.28
CA THR A 108 -8.03 10.20 15.99
C THR A 108 -8.92 10.86 17.04
N SER A 109 -10.04 10.23 17.39
CA SER A 109 -10.97 10.67 18.44
C SER A 109 -10.89 9.82 19.71
N ASP A 110 -10.00 8.82 19.74
CA ASP A 110 -9.81 7.96 20.89
C ASP A 110 -8.39 7.36 20.90
N PHE A 111 -7.92 6.93 22.08
CA PHE A 111 -6.63 6.26 22.18
C PHE A 111 -6.76 4.74 22.21
N PRO A 112 -6.35 4.03 21.14
CA PRO A 112 -6.13 2.59 21.23
C PRO A 112 -4.94 2.32 22.15
N ARG A 113 -4.72 1.05 22.50
CA ARG A 113 -3.51 0.64 23.21
C ARG A 113 -2.26 0.93 22.37
N TYR A 114 -2.33 0.61 21.07
CA TYR A 114 -1.22 0.82 20.15
C TYR A 114 -1.64 1.44 18.81
N PHE A 115 -0.75 2.26 18.24
CA PHE A 115 -0.69 2.57 16.81
C PHE A 115 0.61 2.05 16.21
N ALA A 116 0.53 1.56 14.98
CA ALA A 116 1.68 1.21 14.17
C ALA A 116 1.58 1.92 12.83
N LEU A 117 2.61 2.70 12.48
CA LEU A 117 2.72 3.25 11.14
C LEU A 117 3.43 2.22 10.25
N VAL A 118 2.76 1.80 9.20
CA VAL A 118 3.21 0.76 8.27
C VAL A 118 3.34 1.36 6.88
N THR A 119 4.35 0.94 6.13
CA THR A 119 4.46 1.19 4.70
C THR A 119 4.08 -0.06 3.93
N ARG A 120 3.27 0.10 2.89
CA ARG A 120 2.91 -0.99 1.96
C ARG A 120 2.93 -0.47 0.51
N PRO A 121 3.01 -1.34 -0.51
CA PRO A 121 2.83 -0.93 -1.89
C PRO A 121 1.53 -0.13 -2.06
N THR A 122 1.57 0.91 -2.89
CA THR A 122 0.37 1.66 -3.22
C THR A 122 -0.57 0.77 -4.01
N GLU A 123 -1.85 0.81 -3.65
CA GLU A 123 -2.88 -0.05 -4.22
C GLU A 123 -4.00 0.79 -4.80
N SER A 124 -4.39 0.48 -6.03
CA SER A 124 -5.55 1.09 -6.67
C SER A 124 -6.73 0.14 -6.55
N SER A 125 -7.71 0.51 -5.72
CA SER A 125 -8.81 -0.38 -5.34
C SER A 125 -10.14 0.07 -5.95
N ARG A 126 -10.94 -0.90 -6.40
CA ARG A 126 -12.29 -0.64 -6.93
C ARG A 126 -13.25 -1.77 -6.56
N GLY A 127 -14.50 -1.42 -6.29
CA GLY A 127 -15.58 -2.40 -6.19
C GLY A 127 -16.00 -2.88 -7.58
N VAL A 128 -15.76 -4.15 -7.89
CA VAL A 128 -16.12 -4.80 -9.17
C VAL A 128 -17.18 -5.86 -8.91
N GLY A 129 -18.24 -5.87 -9.72
CA GLY A 129 -19.37 -6.81 -9.62
C GLY A 129 -19.67 -7.50 -10.95
N GLU A 130 -20.93 -7.89 -11.14
CA GLU A 130 -21.37 -8.59 -12.35
C GLU A 130 -21.24 -7.74 -13.62
N ASP A 131 -21.42 -6.43 -13.50
CA ASP A 131 -21.22 -5.47 -14.61
C ASP A 131 -19.77 -5.44 -15.12
N GLY A 132 -18.83 -6.02 -14.39
CA GLY A 132 -17.41 -5.95 -14.69
C GLY A 132 -16.83 -4.57 -14.37
N GLY A 133 -15.76 -4.20 -15.08
CA GLY A 133 -15.11 -2.90 -14.93
C GLY A 133 -13.62 -2.93 -15.19
N GLU A 134 -12.98 -1.78 -14.99
CA GLU A 134 -11.53 -1.61 -15.19
C GLU A 134 -10.90 -0.94 -13.96
N ILE A 135 -9.68 -1.36 -13.64
CA ILE A 135 -8.87 -0.82 -12.56
C ILE A 135 -7.56 -0.34 -13.17
N TYR A 136 -7.21 0.92 -12.94
CA TYR A 136 -6.01 1.56 -13.42
C TYR A 136 -5.04 1.74 -12.25
N SER A 137 -3.74 1.55 -12.48
CA SER A 137 -2.75 1.81 -11.44
C SER A 137 -2.44 3.30 -11.32
N GLU A 138 -2.45 3.80 -10.10
CA GLU A 138 -1.97 5.15 -9.78
C GLU A 138 -0.45 5.31 -9.91
N VAL A 139 0.29 4.21 -9.71
CA VAL A 139 1.75 4.16 -9.75
C VAL A 139 2.26 4.10 -11.18
N LEU A 140 1.61 3.30 -12.03
CA LEU A 140 2.01 3.06 -13.41
C LEU A 140 0.79 3.14 -14.32
N GLN A 141 0.54 4.31 -14.91
CA GLN A 141 -0.70 4.62 -15.65
C GLN A 141 -1.02 3.64 -16.80
N GLN A 142 0.00 3.02 -17.40
CA GLN A 142 -0.16 2.03 -18.46
C GLN A 142 -0.61 0.65 -17.94
N ALA A 143 -0.42 0.39 -16.64
CA ALA A 143 -0.81 -0.86 -16.01
C ALA A 143 -2.27 -0.83 -15.59
N LYS A 144 -3.03 -1.85 -16.02
CA LYS A 144 -4.46 -1.96 -15.73
C LYS A 144 -4.94 -3.40 -15.71
N ALA A 145 -6.10 -3.60 -15.09
CA ALA A 145 -6.84 -4.85 -15.09
C ALA A 145 -8.27 -4.61 -15.59
N LYS A 146 -8.71 -5.39 -16.56
CA LYS A 146 -10.07 -5.36 -17.12
C LYS A 146 -10.81 -6.64 -16.77
N PHE A 147 -12.00 -6.45 -16.21
CA PHE A 147 -12.94 -7.49 -15.84
C PHE A 147 -14.13 -7.40 -16.80
N PRO A 148 -14.28 -8.37 -17.74
CA PRO A 148 -15.48 -8.46 -18.55
C PRO A 148 -16.76 -8.62 -17.72
N GLN A 149 -17.90 -8.23 -18.27
CA GLN A 149 -19.20 -8.48 -17.64
C GLN A 149 -19.41 -9.98 -17.39
N GLY A 150 -19.85 -10.33 -16.18
CA GLY A 150 -20.04 -11.70 -15.72
C GLY A 150 -18.77 -12.38 -15.20
N SER A 151 -17.67 -11.64 -15.00
CA SER A 151 -16.44 -12.21 -14.37
C SER A 151 -16.63 -12.55 -12.89
N LEU A 152 -17.56 -11.85 -12.23
CA LEU A 152 -17.88 -11.96 -10.82
C LEU A 152 -19.41 -12.03 -10.65
N THR A 153 -19.87 -12.80 -9.67
CA THR A 153 -21.30 -12.90 -9.32
C THR A 153 -21.68 -12.03 -8.11
N LYS A 154 -20.68 -11.55 -7.37
CA LYS A 154 -20.84 -10.67 -6.21
C LYS A 154 -19.90 -9.49 -6.35
N LYS A 155 -20.36 -8.33 -5.88
CA LYS A 155 -19.52 -7.13 -5.79
C LYS A 155 -18.45 -7.34 -4.72
N ILE A 156 -17.19 -7.32 -5.12
CA ILE A 156 -16.03 -7.42 -4.23
C ILE A 156 -15.10 -6.24 -4.46
N VAL A 157 -14.30 -5.89 -3.45
CA VAL A 157 -13.17 -4.96 -3.64
C VAL A 157 -12.02 -5.76 -4.24
N VAL A 158 -11.52 -5.28 -5.37
CA VAL A 158 -10.31 -5.78 -6.02
C VAL A 158 -9.29 -4.66 -6.03
N SER A 159 -8.04 -5.00 -5.77
CA SER A 159 -6.94 -4.06 -5.68
C SER A 159 -5.84 -4.42 -6.66
N LEU A 160 -5.32 -3.41 -7.34
CA LEU A 160 -4.18 -3.51 -8.24
C LEU A 160 -2.96 -2.89 -7.56
N GLN A 161 -1.93 -3.70 -7.32
CA GLN A 161 -0.67 -3.27 -6.74
C GLN A 161 0.45 -3.36 -7.79
N ILE A 162 1.28 -2.32 -7.86
CA ILE A 162 2.46 -2.31 -8.72
C ILE A 162 3.70 -2.19 -7.85
N LEU A 163 4.64 -3.12 -8.03
CA LEU A 163 6.01 -3.00 -7.55
C LEU A 163 6.89 -2.60 -8.74
N PRO A 164 7.32 -1.33 -8.82
CA PRO A 164 8.14 -0.87 -9.93
C PRO A 164 9.51 -1.53 -9.91
N ILE A 165 9.93 -2.02 -11.07
CA ILE A 165 11.28 -2.55 -11.28
C ILE A 165 12.00 -1.60 -12.23
N THR A 166 12.97 -0.87 -11.71
CA THR A 166 13.79 0.03 -12.53
C THR A 166 14.89 -0.74 -13.25
N ALA A 167 15.33 -0.25 -14.41
CA ALA A 167 16.50 -0.80 -15.12
C ALA A 167 17.75 -0.89 -14.22
N GLU A 168 17.96 0.08 -13.30
CA GLU A 168 19.04 0.02 -12.31
C GLU A 168 18.87 -1.16 -11.35
N THR A 169 17.66 -1.36 -10.82
CA THR A 169 17.36 -2.46 -9.89
C THR A 169 17.56 -3.82 -10.56
N CYS A 170 17.07 -3.96 -11.79
CA CYS A 170 17.24 -5.16 -12.58
C CYS A 170 18.73 -5.43 -12.87
N ARG A 171 19.49 -4.41 -13.32
CA ARG A 171 20.94 -4.54 -13.56
C ARG A 171 21.72 -4.96 -12.31
N ARG A 172 21.37 -4.43 -11.13
CA ARG A 172 22.01 -4.84 -9.87
C ARG A 172 21.75 -6.30 -9.53
N ALA A 173 20.55 -6.81 -9.81
CA ALA A 173 20.15 -8.17 -9.45
C ALA A 173 20.70 -9.22 -10.43
N VAL A 174 20.66 -8.95 -11.74
CA VAL A 174 20.94 -9.97 -12.78
C VAL A 174 21.94 -9.50 -13.85
N GLY A 175 22.54 -8.33 -13.70
CA GLY A 175 23.47 -7.76 -14.69
C GLY A 175 22.76 -7.43 -16.01
N LEU A 176 23.39 -7.77 -17.12
CA LEU A 176 22.82 -7.60 -18.47
C LEU A 176 22.07 -8.84 -18.97
N LYS A 177 21.91 -9.88 -18.13
CA LYS A 177 21.37 -11.17 -18.55
C LYS A 177 19.86 -11.13 -18.83
N ALA A 178 19.14 -10.25 -18.15
CA ALA A 178 17.71 -10.10 -18.32
C ALA A 178 17.28 -8.67 -18.01
N LYS A 179 16.13 -8.29 -18.57
CA LYS A 179 15.36 -7.12 -18.19
C LYS A 179 14.02 -7.59 -17.61
N ALA A 180 13.44 -6.82 -16.71
CA ALA A 180 12.16 -7.13 -16.09
C ALA A 180 11.23 -5.92 -16.15
N SER A 181 9.95 -6.17 -16.35
CA SER A 181 8.90 -5.17 -16.17
C SER A 181 8.56 -5.03 -14.68
N SER A 182 7.74 -4.03 -14.36
CA SER A 182 7.13 -3.90 -13.04
C SER A 182 6.28 -5.12 -12.71
N ILE A 183 6.25 -5.51 -11.44
CA ILE A 183 5.43 -6.63 -10.96
C ILE A 183 4.02 -6.11 -10.67
N LEU A 184 3.02 -6.71 -11.32
CA LEU A 184 1.60 -6.44 -11.10
C LEU A 184 1.01 -7.55 -10.23
N THR A 185 0.39 -7.15 -9.12
CA THR A 185 -0.35 -8.06 -8.23
C THR A 185 -1.83 -7.68 -8.21
N ILE A 186 -2.70 -8.69 -8.30
CA ILE A 186 -4.15 -8.55 -8.10
C ILE A 186 -4.49 -9.13 -6.73
N GLU A 187 -5.06 -8.29 -5.87
CA GLU A 187 -5.59 -8.70 -4.57
C GLU A 187 -7.13 -8.68 -4.58
N PRO A 188 -7.81 -9.63 -3.89
CA PRO A 188 -7.20 -10.73 -3.16
C PRO A 188 -6.64 -11.83 -4.09
N ARG A 189 -5.44 -12.32 -3.80
CA ARG A 189 -4.84 -13.49 -4.45
C ARG A 189 -5.69 -14.75 -4.23
N ARG A 190 -5.39 -15.82 -4.98
CA ARG A 190 -6.10 -17.12 -4.93
C ARG A 190 -7.60 -17.05 -5.25
N ARG A 191 -8.01 -16.12 -6.12
CA ARG A 191 -9.38 -16.04 -6.65
C ARG A 191 -9.49 -16.63 -8.04
N LYS A 192 -10.61 -17.30 -8.30
CA LYS A 192 -11.03 -17.73 -9.64
C LYS A 192 -12.11 -16.79 -10.13
N PHE A 193 -12.00 -16.35 -11.38
CA PHE A 193 -13.01 -15.55 -12.06
C PHE A 193 -13.80 -16.44 -13.02
N HIS A 194 -15.07 -16.12 -13.25
CA HIS A 194 -15.93 -16.88 -14.16
C HIS A 194 -15.59 -16.64 -15.63
N LYS A 195 -14.91 -15.51 -15.93
CA LYS A 195 -14.40 -15.17 -17.26
C LYS A 195 -12.94 -14.76 -17.18
N PRO A 196 -12.16 -14.94 -18.27
CA PRO A 196 -10.79 -14.46 -18.33
C PRO A 196 -10.74 -12.95 -18.13
N ILE A 197 -9.86 -12.50 -17.24
CA ILE A 197 -9.56 -11.08 -17.04
C ILE A 197 -8.38 -10.68 -17.93
N THR A 198 -8.34 -9.42 -18.35
CA THR A 198 -7.21 -8.90 -19.14
C THR A 198 -6.32 -8.06 -18.25
N LEU A 199 -5.04 -8.43 -18.16
CA LEU A 199 -4.02 -7.65 -17.47
C LEU A 199 -3.16 -6.94 -18.51
N THR A 200 -2.82 -5.69 -18.26
CA THR A 200 -1.91 -4.89 -19.09
C THR A 200 -0.77 -4.41 -18.21
N ILE A 201 0.47 -4.64 -18.65
CA ILE A 201 1.70 -4.18 -18.00
C ILE A 201 2.65 -3.73 -19.11
N PRO A 202 3.40 -2.63 -18.95
CA PRO A 202 4.45 -2.25 -19.87
C PRO A 202 5.51 -3.34 -20.05
N LEU A 203 6.11 -3.38 -21.23
CA LEU A 203 7.31 -4.18 -21.47
C LEU A 203 8.48 -3.65 -20.62
N PRO A 204 9.52 -4.48 -20.38
CA PRO A 204 10.75 -4.01 -19.73
C PRO A 204 11.37 -2.81 -20.46
N ASP A 205 12.10 -1.94 -19.75
CA ASP A 205 12.67 -0.72 -20.32
C ASP A 205 13.60 -0.97 -21.53
N GLY A 206 13.39 -0.22 -22.62
CA GLY A 206 14.20 -0.32 -23.84
C GLY A 206 13.97 -1.62 -24.61
N SER A 207 12.75 -2.16 -24.53
CA SER A 207 12.23 -3.25 -25.34
C SER A 207 11.18 -2.66 -26.28
N ASP A 208 11.37 -2.71 -27.60
CA ASP A 208 10.29 -2.37 -28.55
C ASP A 208 9.49 -3.63 -28.85
N MET A 209 8.17 -3.53 -28.97
CA MET A 209 7.32 -4.64 -29.35
C MET A 209 7.78 -5.27 -30.68
N LYS A 210 8.33 -4.45 -31.59
CA LYS A 210 8.90 -4.90 -32.86
C LYS A 210 10.05 -5.90 -32.69
N ASP A 211 10.82 -5.80 -31.61
CA ASP A 211 11.94 -6.70 -31.32
C ASP A 211 11.49 -8.13 -30.95
N TYR A 212 10.20 -8.31 -30.63
CA TYR A 212 9.63 -9.58 -30.14
C TYR A 212 8.55 -10.17 -31.03
N LEU A 213 8.18 -9.49 -32.13
CA LEU A 213 7.13 -9.91 -33.06
C LEU A 213 7.67 -10.81 -34.20
N SER A 214 8.98 -11.02 -34.31
CA SER A 214 9.56 -12.04 -35.19
C SER A 214 9.44 -13.41 -34.54
N SER A 215 8.57 -14.28 -35.09
CA SER A 215 8.36 -15.70 -34.78
C SER A 215 8.29 -16.10 -33.29
N THR A 216 7.13 -16.61 -32.87
CA THR A 216 6.86 -17.09 -31.50
C THR A 216 7.83 -18.13 -30.94
N GLU A 217 8.62 -18.79 -31.79
CA GLU A 217 9.58 -19.83 -31.40
C GLU A 217 10.92 -19.25 -30.89
N ASP A 218 11.30 -18.03 -31.29
CA ASP A 218 12.58 -17.38 -30.92
C ASP A 218 12.41 -16.20 -29.94
N SER A 219 11.20 -16.00 -29.41
CA SER A 219 10.95 -14.87 -28.49
C SER A 219 11.68 -15.08 -27.16
N THR A 220 12.54 -14.13 -26.80
CA THR A 220 13.21 -14.09 -25.49
C THR A 220 12.30 -13.52 -24.39
N LEU A 221 11.08 -13.07 -24.73
CA LEU A 221 10.13 -12.51 -23.78
C LEU A 221 9.42 -13.64 -23.02
N ARG A 222 9.46 -13.58 -21.68
CA ARG A 222 8.84 -14.58 -20.81
C ARG A 222 7.84 -13.91 -19.87
N LEU A 223 6.65 -14.50 -19.74
CA LEU A 223 5.67 -14.13 -18.73
C LEU A 223 5.87 -15.01 -17.49
N LEU A 224 6.22 -14.39 -16.37
CA LEU A 224 6.30 -15.07 -15.07
C LEU A 224 5.01 -14.84 -14.28
N CYS A 225 4.52 -15.87 -13.61
CA CYS A 225 3.29 -15.82 -12.82
C CYS A 225 3.50 -16.57 -11.50
N SER A 226 3.12 -15.94 -10.39
CA SER A 226 3.03 -16.59 -9.09
C SER A 226 1.59 -16.56 -8.61
N ILE A 227 1.08 -17.74 -8.24
CA ILE A 227 -0.29 -17.93 -7.69
C ILE A 227 -0.28 -18.11 -6.18
N SER A 228 0.89 -17.99 -5.52
CA SER A 228 1.00 -18.07 -4.07
C SER A 228 0.33 -16.86 -3.43
N GLY A 229 -0.62 -17.12 -2.51
CA GLY A 229 -1.18 -16.16 -1.57
C GLY A 229 -0.47 -16.25 -0.24
#